data_AF-A0A914PXZ8-F1
#
_entry.id   AF-A0A914PXZ8-F1
#
_cell.length_a   1.000
_cell.length_b   1.000
_cell.length_c   1.000
_cell.angle_alpha   90.00
_cell.angle_beta   90.00
_cell.angle_gamma   90.00
#
_symmetry.space_group_name_H-M   'P 1'
#
loop_
_entity.id
_entity.type
_entity.pdbx_description
1 polymer ?
#
loop_
_entity_poly.entity_id
_entity_poly.type
_entity_poly.pdbx_seq_one_letter_code
_entity_poly.pdbx_strand_id
1 'polypeptide(L)'
;MSIKLITESASRRVARYAFEYARANNRKLVTVVHKANIMRMSDGLFLTMCREQAAEFPDIKFKEAYLDTVCLNMVQDPTQYDVLVMPNLYGDILSDLCAGLVGGLGVTSSANIGEGVAVFEAVHGTAPDIAGQDKANPTALLLSGIMMLRYMNLESYANRIERACFDAIAHGNQKTGDLGGLYFI
;
A
#
# COMPACT_ATOMS: atom_id res chain seq x y z
N MET A 1 10.19 15.02 -23.59
CA MET A 1 11.19 14.66 -22.57
C MET A 1 10.46 14.58 -21.24
N SER A 2 10.61 13.49 -20.48
CA SER A 2 10.03 13.35 -19.14
C SER A 2 11.10 13.67 -18.10
N ILE A 3 10.74 14.34 -17.00
CA ILE A 3 11.64 14.73 -15.91
C ILE A 3 11.18 14.04 -14.62
N LYS A 4 12.09 13.30 -13.97
CA LYS A 4 11.87 12.76 -12.62
C LYS A 4 12.36 13.77 -11.59
N LEU A 5 11.43 14.37 -10.84
CA LEU A 5 11.74 15.32 -9.77
C LEU A 5 11.69 14.62 -8.40
N ILE A 6 12.77 14.74 -7.62
CA ILE A 6 12.83 14.34 -6.22
C ILE A 6 13.32 15.55 -5.44
N THR A 7 12.62 15.89 -4.36
CA THR A 7 13.00 17.00 -3.47
C THR A 7 13.30 16.47 -2.07
N GLU A 8 14.17 17.18 -1.37
CA GLU A 8 14.56 16.83 0.00
C GLU A 8 13.37 16.82 0.95
N SER A 9 12.57 17.90 0.94
CA SER A 9 11.43 18.08 1.83
C SER A 9 10.36 17.00 1.66
N ALA A 10 10.02 16.64 0.42
CA ALA A 10 9.04 15.58 0.16
C ALA A 10 9.58 14.20 0.56
N SER A 11 10.86 13.94 0.30
CA SER A 11 11.52 12.68 0.66
C SER A 11 11.58 12.49 2.17
N ARG A 12 11.97 13.53 2.91
CA ARG A 12 11.99 13.52 4.39
C ARG A 12 10.59 13.28 4.94
N ARG A 13 9.57 13.96 4.41
CA ARG A 13 8.18 13.81 4.87
C ARG A 13 7.64 12.40 4.69
N VAL A 14 7.79 11.80 3.50
CA VAL A 14 7.30 10.43 3.26
C VAL A 14 8.11 9.38 4.02
N ALA A 15 9.42 9.57 4.17
CA ALA A 15 10.26 8.69 4.98
C ALA A 15 9.81 8.71 6.45
N ARG A 16 9.66 9.91 7.03
CA ARG A 16 9.15 10.08 8.40
C ARG A 16 7.79 9.41 8.59
N TYR A 17 6.87 9.65 7.67
CA TYR A 17 5.54 9.04 7.70
C TYR A 17 5.63 7.50 7.72
N ALA A 18 6.50 6.90 6.91
CA ALA A 18 6.68 5.44 6.89
C ALA A 18 7.15 4.89 8.25
N PHE A 19 8.08 5.57 8.93
CA PHE A 19 8.55 5.17 10.25
C PHE A 19 7.51 5.40 11.35
N GLU A 20 6.79 6.53 11.33
CA GLU A 20 5.68 6.79 12.25
C GLU A 20 4.56 5.76 12.07
N TYR A 21 4.20 5.46 10.82
CA TYR A 21 3.25 4.40 10.47
C TYR A 21 3.71 3.04 11.00
N ALA A 22 4.99 2.70 10.80
CA ALA A 22 5.54 1.44 11.29
C ALA A 22 5.39 1.32 12.80
N ARG A 23 5.78 2.36 13.56
CA ARG A 23 5.66 2.38 15.02
C ARG A 23 4.20 2.31 15.48
N ALA A 24 3.31 3.11 14.89
CA ALA A 24 1.89 3.16 15.26
C ALA A 24 1.16 1.84 14.99
N ASN A 25 1.59 1.08 13.98
CA ASN A 25 0.98 -0.19 13.58
C ASN A 25 1.80 -1.41 14.02
N ASN A 26 2.68 -1.25 15.02
CA ASN A 26 3.51 -2.31 15.60
C ASN A 26 4.38 -3.09 14.59
N ARG A 27 4.75 -2.46 13.48
CA ARG A 27 5.68 -2.99 12.48
C ARG A 27 7.11 -2.84 12.95
N LYS A 28 8.01 -3.68 12.44
CA LYS A 28 9.39 -3.82 12.94
C LYS A 28 10.45 -3.48 11.91
N LEU A 29 10.10 -3.45 10.64
CA LEU A 29 11.02 -3.25 9.54
C LEU A 29 10.48 -2.25 8.52
N VAL A 30 11.27 -1.23 8.21
CA VAL A 30 11.07 -0.34 7.06
C VAL A 30 12.18 -0.62 6.04
N THR A 31 11.79 -0.96 4.81
CA THR A 31 12.72 -1.13 3.69
C THR A 31 12.51 0.00 2.69
N VAL A 32 13.58 0.76 2.41
CA VAL A 32 13.56 1.76 1.34
C VAL A 32 13.88 1.10 0.00
N VAL A 33 13.02 1.33 -1.00
CA VAL A 33 13.17 0.77 -2.35
C VAL A 33 13.63 1.86 -3.30
N HIS A 34 14.75 1.63 -4.00
CA HIS A 34 15.40 2.65 -4.83
C HIS A 34 16.15 2.07 -6.04
N LYS A 35 16.61 2.95 -6.94
CA LYS A 35 17.53 2.63 -8.05
C LYS A 35 18.72 3.58 -8.09
N ALA A 36 19.24 3.95 -6.91
CA ALA A 36 20.32 4.93 -6.74
C ALA A 36 21.66 4.53 -7.41
N ASN A 37 21.85 3.25 -7.75
CA ASN A 37 22.98 2.79 -8.56
C ASN A 37 22.96 3.37 -10.00
N ILE A 38 21.77 3.59 -10.55
CA ILE A 38 21.55 4.20 -11.87
C ILE A 38 21.21 5.69 -11.70
N MET A 39 20.25 6.02 -10.84
CA MET A 39 19.76 7.38 -10.59
C MET A 39 20.42 8.00 -9.36
N ARG A 40 21.72 8.27 -9.48
CA ARG A 40 22.56 8.68 -8.35
C ARG A 40 22.11 9.94 -7.64
N MET A 41 21.65 10.96 -8.37
CA MET A 41 21.24 12.23 -7.76
C MET A 41 19.83 12.19 -7.20
N SER A 42 18.85 11.72 -7.98
CA SER A 42 17.44 11.70 -7.56
C SER A 42 17.18 10.64 -6.50
N ASP A 43 17.44 9.37 -6.78
CA ASP A 43 17.21 8.30 -5.80
C ASP A 43 18.26 8.31 -4.69
N GLY A 44 19.47 8.82 -4.95
CA GLY A 44 20.46 9.02 -3.89
C GLY A 44 20.00 10.06 -2.88
N LEU A 45 19.37 11.16 -3.31
CA LEU A 45 18.77 12.14 -2.41
C LEU A 45 17.65 11.51 -1.57
N PHE A 46 16.72 10.79 -2.21
CA PHE A 46 15.64 10.09 -1.52
C PHE A 46 16.18 9.11 -0.46
N LEU A 47 17.19 8.32 -0.82
CA LEU A 47 17.84 7.35 0.07
C LEU A 47 18.52 8.03 1.25
N THR A 48 19.20 9.16 1.01
CA THR A 48 19.85 9.95 2.07
C THR A 48 18.83 10.45 3.08
N MET A 49 17.70 10.98 2.62
CA MET A 49 16.62 11.42 3.49
C MET A 49 16.00 10.27 4.29
N CYS A 50 15.86 9.08 3.70
CA CYS A 50 15.40 7.90 4.42
C CYS A 50 16.37 7.47 5.52
N ARG A 51 17.68 7.51 5.27
CA ARG A 51 18.71 7.21 6.28
C ARG A 51 18.68 8.20 7.45
N GLU A 52 18.55 9.49 7.15
CA GLU A 52 18.45 10.51 8.20
C GLU A 52 17.22 10.28 9.08
N GLN A 53 16.06 10.01 8.47
CA GLN A 53 14.86 9.70 9.25
C GLN A 53 14.99 8.38 10.02
N ALA A 54 15.65 7.36 9.47
CA ALA A 54 15.88 6.10 10.19
C ALA A 54 16.65 6.31 11.51
N ALA A 55 17.56 7.27 11.57
CA ALA A 55 18.32 7.58 12.79
C ALA A 55 17.45 8.12 13.95
N GLU A 56 16.29 8.71 13.64
CA GLU A 56 15.32 9.20 14.63
C GLU A 56 14.39 8.08 15.17
N PHE A 57 14.43 6.88 14.57
CA PHE A 57 13.57 5.74 14.90
C PHE A 57 14.40 4.46 15.15
N PRO A 58 15.29 4.45 16.17
CA PRO A 58 16.21 3.34 16.43
C PRO A 58 15.52 2.01 16.82
N ASP A 59 14.25 2.06 17.18
CA ASP A 59 13.38 0.92 17.48
C ASP A 59 12.88 0.18 16.22
N ILE A 60 13.02 0.79 15.04
CA ILE A 60 12.58 0.23 13.76
C ILE A 60 13.80 -0.18 12.95
N LYS A 61 13.85 -1.43 12.51
CA LYS A 61 14.92 -1.91 11.64
C LYS A 61 14.82 -1.20 10.28
N PHE A 62 15.95 -0.69 9.80
CA PHE A 62 16.06 -0.08 8.48
C PHE A 62 16.81 -0.99 7.51
N LYS A 63 16.27 -1.16 6.30
CA LYS A 63 16.91 -1.86 5.18
C LYS A 63 16.83 -1.03 3.92
N GLU A 64 17.76 -1.26 3.00
CA GLU A 64 17.79 -0.67 1.66
C GLU A 64 17.78 -1.80 0.63
N ALA A 65 17.00 -1.66 -0.43
CA ALA A 65 16.94 -2.65 -1.49
C ALA A 65 16.75 -2.00 -2.86
N TYR A 66 17.36 -2.62 -3.87
CA TYR A 66 17.14 -2.20 -5.25
C TYR A 66 15.76 -2.63 -5.75
N LEU A 67 15.10 -1.77 -6.53
CA LEU A 67 13.77 -2.03 -7.07
C LEU A 67 13.63 -3.39 -7.77
N ASP A 68 14.59 -3.76 -8.60
CA ASP A 68 14.58 -5.04 -9.31
C ASP A 68 14.76 -6.23 -8.37
N THR A 69 15.62 -6.11 -7.36
CA THR A 69 15.77 -7.14 -6.33
C THR A 69 14.47 -7.29 -5.54
N VAL A 70 13.80 -6.19 -5.22
CA VAL A 70 12.50 -6.22 -4.53
C VAL A 70 11.46 -6.92 -5.39
N CYS A 71 11.31 -6.55 -6.67
CA CYS A 71 10.38 -7.21 -7.57
C CYS A 71 10.63 -8.72 -7.69
N LEU A 72 11.89 -9.13 -7.86
CA LEU A 72 12.27 -10.54 -7.95
C LEU A 72 11.90 -11.31 -6.66
N ASN A 73 12.29 -10.77 -5.52
CA ASN A 73 12.06 -11.41 -4.23
C ASN A 73 10.58 -11.40 -3.84
N MET A 74 9.82 -10.37 -4.23
CA MET A 74 8.40 -10.23 -3.89
C MET A 74 7.55 -11.37 -4.49
N VAL A 75 7.89 -11.81 -5.70
CA VAL A 75 7.20 -12.95 -6.35
C VAL A 75 7.71 -14.32 -5.89
N GLN A 76 8.85 -14.38 -5.22
CA GLN A 76 9.43 -15.62 -4.70
C GLN A 76 9.04 -15.88 -3.24
N ASP A 77 9.20 -14.87 -2.40
CA ASP A 77 8.87 -14.89 -0.97
C ASP A 77 8.49 -13.48 -0.51
N PRO A 78 7.20 -13.08 -0.59
CA PRO A 78 6.75 -11.78 -0.12
C PRO A 78 6.78 -11.64 1.41
N THR A 79 6.90 -12.75 2.17
CA THR A 79 6.79 -12.75 3.64
C THR A 79 7.98 -12.08 4.33
N GLN A 80 9.07 -11.84 3.60
CA GLN A 80 10.25 -11.13 4.09
C GLN A 80 10.06 -9.61 4.24
N TYR A 81 8.98 -9.05 3.69
CA TYR A 81 8.70 -7.62 3.69
C TYR A 81 7.66 -7.22 4.75
N ASP A 82 7.80 -5.99 5.25
CA ASP A 82 6.92 -5.41 6.26
C ASP A 82 6.43 -4.03 5.75
N VAL A 83 7.11 -2.93 6.09
CA VAL A 83 6.82 -1.61 5.51
C VAL A 83 7.80 -1.31 4.37
N LEU A 84 7.28 -0.93 3.20
CA LEU A 84 8.07 -0.47 2.06
C LEU A 84 7.85 1.03 1.84
N VAL A 85 8.94 1.79 1.69
CA VAL A 85 8.89 3.22 1.37
C VAL A 85 9.69 3.51 0.11
N MET A 86 9.10 4.26 -0.82
CA MET A 86 9.69 4.48 -2.15
C MET A 86 9.12 5.71 -2.86
N PRO A 87 9.80 6.23 -3.90
CA PRO A 87 9.27 7.30 -4.75
C PRO A 87 8.05 6.85 -5.57
N ASN A 88 7.26 7.84 -6.00
CA ASN A 88 5.94 7.71 -6.64
C ASN A 88 5.82 6.53 -7.62
N LEU A 89 6.55 6.55 -8.75
CA LEU A 89 6.41 5.51 -9.80
C LEU A 89 6.75 4.09 -9.30
N TYR A 90 7.61 3.95 -8.30
CA TYR A 90 7.92 2.62 -7.75
C TYR A 90 6.79 2.13 -6.86
N GLY A 91 6.18 3.05 -6.11
CA GLY A 91 5.01 2.79 -5.28
C GLY A 91 3.88 2.25 -6.13
N ASP A 92 3.55 2.94 -7.21
CA ASP A 92 2.52 2.57 -8.20
C ASP A 92 2.71 1.13 -8.71
N ILE A 93 3.91 0.80 -9.20
CA ILE A 93 4.20 -0.54 -9.73
C ILE A 93 4.19 -1.61 -8.64
N LEU A 94 4.82 -1.35 -7.49
CA LEU A 94 4.94 -2.35 -6.43
C LEU A 94 3.63 -2.56 -5.68
N SER A 95 2.77 -1.54 -5.53
CA SER A 95 1.45 -1.71 -4.92
C SER A 95 0.58 -2.63 -5.76
N ASP A 96 0.57 -2.46 -7.09
CA ASP A 96 -0.17 -3.33 -8.00
C ASP A 96 0.37 -4.75 -8.03
N LEU A 97 1.70 -4.91 -8.01
CA LEU A 97 2.33 -6.22 -7.87
C LEU A 97 1.85 -6.92 -6.59
N CYS A 98 1.87 -6.21 -5.45
CA CYS A 98 1.43 -6.76 -4.17
C CYS A 98 -0.07 -7.10 -4.18
N ALA A 99 -0.90 -6.26 -4.80
CA ALA A 99 -2.32 -6.54 -4.97
C ALA A 99 -2.55 -7.85 -5.74
N GLY A 100 -1.80 -8.08 -6.82
CA GLY A 100 -1.85 -9.33 -7.58
C GLY A 100 -1.54 -10.58 -6.75
N LEU A 101 -0.65 -10.49 -5.76
CA LEU A 101 -0.28 -11.61 -4.88
C LEU A 101 -1.38 -12.00 -3.88
N VAL A 102 -2.30 -11.08 -3.56
CA VAL A 102 -3.33 -11.29 -2.52
C VAL A 102 -4.74 -11.48 -3.08
N GLY A 103 -4.89 -11.58 -4.41
CA GLY A 103 -6.19 -11.81 -5.06
C GLY A 103 -6.62 -10.71 -6.05
N GLY A 104 -5.79 -9.68 -6.25
CA GLY A 104 -5.99 -8.62 -7.23
C GLY A 104 -6.51 -7.30 -6.66
N LEU A 105 -6.70 -6.33 -7.55
CA LEU A 105 -7.07 -4.95 -7.18
C LEU A 105 -8.46 -4.83 -6.52
N GLY A 106 -9.35 -5.82 -6.72
CA GLY A 106 -10.70 -5.86 -6.16
C GLY A 106 -10.76 -6.01 -4.64
N VAL A 107 -9.64 -6.39 -4.00
CA VAL A 107 -9.56 -6.63 -2.55
C VAL A 107 -8.51 -5.79 -1.82
N THR A 108 -7.89 -4.82 -2.51
CA THR A 108 -6.87 -3.96 -1.92
C THR A 108 -7.38 -2.55 -1.67
N SER A 109 -7.21 -2.07 -0.44
CA SER A 109 -7.56 -0.72 -0.01
C SER A 109 -6.38 0.26 -0.12
N SER A 110 -6.68 1.56 -0.25
CA SER A 110 -5.67 2.62 -0.20
C SER A 110 -6.13 3.85 0.57
N ALA A 111 -5.13 4.64 0.97
CA ALA A 111 -5.33 5.92 1.62
C ALA A 111 -4.25 6.91 1.16
N ASN A 112 -4.68 8.13 0.82
CA ASN A 112 -3.82 9.26 0.52
C ASN A 112 -3.89 10.23 1.70
N ILE A 113 -2.76 10.36 2.41
CA ILE A 113 -2.68 11.16 3.63
C ILE A 113 -1.85 12.41 3.36
N GLY A 114 -2.46 13.58 3.61
CA GLY A 114 -1.82 14.88 3.53
C GLY A 114 -1.93 15.65 4.86
N GLU A 115 -1.36 16.86 4.89
CA GLU A 115 -1.50 17.75 6.03
C GLU A 115 -2.93 18.27 6.10
N GLY A 116 -3.70 17.82 7.10
CA GLY A 116 -5.07 18.26 7.34
C GLY A 116 -6.15 17.62 6.47
N VAL A 117 -5.78 16.77 5.49
CA VAL A 117 -6.73 16.09 4.59
C VAL A 117 -6.31 14.63 4.40
N ALA A 118 -7.29 13.74 4.42
CA ALA A 118 -7.11 12.32 4.11
C ALA A 118 -8.21 11.87 3.13
N VAL A 119 -7.82 11.11 2.11
CA VAL A 119 -8.73 10.54 1.10
C VAL A 119 -8.53 9.04 1.07
N PHE A 120 -9.63 8.29 1.14
CA PHE A 120 -9.63 6.82 1.13
C PHE A 120 -10.35 6.34 -0.12
N GLU A 121 -9.70 5.50 -0.91
CA GLU A 121 -10.21 5.08 -2.22
C GLU A 121 -9.89 3.61 -2.49
N ALA A 122 -10.58 3.00 -3.44
CA ALA A 122 -10.17 1.70 -3.95
C ALA A 122 -8.94 1.85 -4.85
N VAL A 123 -8.08 0.83 -4.90
CA VAL A 123 -6.90 0.84 -5.79
C VAL A 123 -7.32 0.60 -7.26
N HIS A 124 -8.41 -0.14 -7.49
CA HIS A 124 -8.86 -0.48 -8.83
C HIS A 124 -9.43 0.73 -9.60
N GLY A 125 -9.38 0.66 -10.92
CA GLY A 125 -10.00 1.63 -11.82
C GLY A 125 -11.53 1.52 -11.90
N THR A 126 -12.12 2.19 -12.89
CA THR A 126 -13.58 2.32 -13.05
C THR A 126 -14.30 1.08 -13.58
N ALA A 127 -13.57 0.08 -14.09
CA ALA A 127 -14.10 -1.18 -14.66
C ALA A 127 -15.30 -0.96 -15.62
N PRO A 128 -15.13 -0.19 -16.72
CA PRO A 128 -16.22 0.22 -17.60
C PRO A 128 -16.92 -0.95 -18.32
N ASP A 129 -16.24 -2.08 -18.46
CA ASP A 129 -16.73 -3.32 -19.06
C ASP A 129 -17.80 -4.02 -18.22
N ILE A 130 -17.87 -3.76 -16.92
CA ILE A 130 -18.89 -4.31 -15.99
C ILE A 130 -19.77 -3.23 -15.33
N ALA A 131 -19.59 -1.96 -15.71
CA ALA A 131 -20.36 -0.85 -15.15
C ALA A 131 -21.87 -1.04 -15.39
N GLY A 132 -22.66 -0.90 -14.32
CA GLY A 132 -24.13 -1.07 -14.36
C GLY A 132 -24.63 -2.52 -14.46
N GLN A 133 -23.74 -3.52 -14.33
CA GLN A 133 -24.12 -4.94 -14.42
C GLN A 133 -24.26 -5.64 -13.07
N ASP A 134 -24.06 -4.93 -11.95
CA ASP A 134 -24.06 -5.47 -10.58
C ASP A 134 -23.05 -6.60 -10.31
N LYS A 135 -21.92 -6.59 -11.03
CA LYS A 135 -20.86 -7.62 -10.92
C LYS A 135 -19.63 -7.19 -10.13
N ALA A 136 -19.56 -5.92 -9.74
CA ALA A 136 -18.35 -5.35 -9.15
C ALA A 136 -18.13 -5.88 -7.73
N ASN A 137 -16.87 -6.15 -7.39
CA ASN A 137 -16.48 -6.50 -6.04
C ASN A 137 -16.36 -5.24 -5.17
N PRO A 138 -17.18 -5.08 -4.11
CA PRO A 138 -17.13 -3.89 -3.27
C PRO A 138 -16.00 -3.94 -2.22
N THR A 139 -15.26 -5.05 -2.13
CA THR A 139 -14.32 -5.33 -1.03
C THR A 139 -13.25 -4.24 -0.89
N ALA A 140 -12.58 -3.84 -1.97
CA ALA A 140 -11.56 -2.79 -1.94
C ALA A 140 -12.07 -1.48 -1.33
N LEU A 141 -13.22 -0.98 -1.81
CA LEU A 141 -13.80 0.26 -1.31
C LEU A 141 -14.27 0.13 0.16
N LEU A 142 -14.83 -1.02 0.53
CA LEU A 142 -15.24 -1.28 1.90
C LEU A 142 -14.05 -1.29 2.86
N LEU A 143 -12.94 -1.93 2.47
CA LEU A 143 -11.69 -1.95 3.23
C LEU A 143 -11.08 -0.54 3.34
N SER A 144 -11.15 0.28 2.30
CA SER A 144 -10.75 1.69 2.37
C SER A 144 -11.64 2.50 3.34
N GLY A 145 -12.94 2.21 3.37
CA GLY A 145 -13.86 2.75 4.38
C GLY A 145 -13.49 2.32 5.80
N ILE A 146 -13.04 1.08 6.00
CA ILE A 146 -12.50 0.61 7.29
C ILE A 146 -11.24 1.39 7.66
N MET A 147 -10.30 1.60 6.73
CA MET A 147 -9.12 2.45 6.97
C MET A 147 -9.51 3.87 7.39
N MET A 148 -10.53 4.45 6.76
CA MET A 148 -11.08 5.77 7.10
C MET A 148 -11.63 5.78 8.54
N LEU A 149 -12.39 4.76 8.93
CA LEU A 149 -12.91 4.64 10.29
C LEU A 149 -11.78 4.55 11.33
N ARG A 150 -10.73 3.78 11.04
CA ARG A 150 -9.53 3.69 11.88
C ARG A 150 -8.83 5.04 11.99
N TYR A 151 -8.70 5.77 10.89
CA TYR A 151 -8.13 7.12 10.86
C TYR A 151 -8.93 8.12 11.73
N MET A 152 -10.25 7.97 11.81
CA MET A 152 -11.14 8.77 12.68
C MET A 152 -11.22 8.26 14.13
N ASN A 153 -10.42 7.26 14.52
CA ASN A 153 -10.47 6.59 15.83
C ASN A 153 -11.81 5.89 16.13
N LEU A 154 -12.55 5.46 15.10
CA LEU A 154 -13.82 4.73 15.20
C LEU A 154 -13.60 3.21 15.13
N GLU A 155 -12.70 2.73 15.97
CA GLU A 155 -12.15 1.38 15.98
C GLU A 155 -13.21 0.27 16.11
N SER A 156 -14.24 0.49 16.94
CA SER A 156 -15.32 -0.49 17.13
C SER A 156 -16.17 -0.71 15.88
N TYR A 157 -16.40 0.34 15.08
CA TYR A 157 -17.12 0.25 13.82
C TYR A 157 -16.24 -0.42 12.75
N ALA A 158 -14.99 -0.01 12.66
CA ALA A 158 -14.01 -0.60 11.76
C ALA A 158 -13.92 -2.13 11.95
N ASN A 159 -13.71 -2.57 13.19
CA ASN A 159 -13.56 -3.99 13.53
C ASN A 159 -14.81 -4.82 13.25
N ARG A 160 -16.01 -4.26 13.45
CA ARG A 160 -17.27 -4.96 13.15
C ARG A 160 -17.44 -5.19 11.65
N ILE A 161 -17.17 -4.16 10.83
CA ILE A 161 -17.33 -4.23 9.38
C ILE A 161 -16.23 -5.13 8.77
N GLU A 162 -14.99 -4.99 9.22
CA GLU A 162 -13.85 -5.80 8.78
C GLU A 162 -14.09 -7.28 9.03
N ARG A 163 -14.52 -7.63 10.25
CA ARG A 163 -14.85 -9.02 10.59
C ARG A 163 -15.95 -9.58 9.70
N ALA A 164 -17.04 -8.83 9.50
CA ALA A 164 -18.13 -9.29 8.65
C ALA A 164 -17.69 -9.48 7.19
N CYS A 165 -16.83 -8.59 6.68
CA CYS A 165 -16.25 -8.70 5.33
C CYS A 165 -15.39 -9.97 5.21
N PHE A 166 -14.47 -10.19 6.15
CA PHE A 166 -13.61 -11.37 6.14
C PHE A 166 -14.39 -12.68 6.35
N ASP A 167 -15.38 -12.69 7.24
CA ASP A 167 -16.26 -13.84 7.43
C ASP A 167 -17.00 -14.16 6.12
N ALA A 168 -17.55 -13.16 5.41
CA ALA A 168 -18.22 -13.37 4.12
C ALA A 168 -17.29 -13.96 3.05
N ILE A 169 -16.07 -13.45 2.94
CA ILE A 169 -15.04 -13.97 2.00
C ILE A 169 -14.65 -15.41 2.38
N ALA A 170 -14.45 -15.68 3.67
CA ALA A 170 -14.06 -16.98 4.20
C ALA A 170 -15.15 -18.04 4.04
N HIS A 171 -16.43 -17.66 4.24
CA HIS A 171 -17.58 -18.53 3.98
C HIS A 171 -17.66 -18.94 2.51
N GLY A 172 -17.28 -18.04 1.59
CA GLY A 172 -17.09 -18.36 0.17
C GLY A 172 -18.38 -18.55 -0.65
N ASN A 173 -19.55 -18.46 -0.04
CA ASN A 173 -20.84 -18.65 -0.72
C ASN A 173 -21.28 -17.45 -1.58
N GLN A 174 -20.73 -16.26 -1.34
CA GLN A 174 -21.07 -15.02 -2.08
C GLN A 174 -19.82 -14.35 -2.66
N LYS A 175 -18.97 -15.14 -3.31
CA LYS A 175 -17.82 -14.60 -4.04
C LYS A 175 -18.29 -13.92 -5.32
N THR A 176 -17.76 -12.73 -5.59
CA THR A 176 -17.83 -12.09 -6.90
C THR A 176 -16.94 -12.81 -7.90
N GLY A 177 -17.12 -12.54 -9.19
CA GLY A 177 -16.44 -13.26 -10.28
C GLY A 177 -14.92 -13.18 -10.23
N ASP A 178 -14.36 -12.03 -9.82
CA ASP A 178 -12.93 -11.80 -9.64
C ASP A 178 -12.31 -12.66 -8.52
N LEU A 179 -13.11 -13.11 -7.55
CA LEU A 179 -12.71 -14.04 -6.49
C LEU A 179 -13.02 -15.51 -6.83
N GLY A 180 -13.36 -15.79 -8.09
CA GLY A 180 -13.68 -17.14 -8.59
C GLY A 180 -15.11 -17.61 -8.27
N GLY A 181 -16.02 -16.70 -7.91
CA GLY A 181 -17.43 -17.01 -7.72
C GLY A 181 -18.21 -17.18 -9.03
N LEU A 182 -19.31 -17.93 -8.96
CA LEU A 182 -20.21 -18.20 -10.10
C LEU A 182 -21.48 -17.33 -10.09
N TYR A 183 -21.64 -16.45 -9.10
CA TYR A 183 -22.87 -15.68 -8.90
C TYR A 183 -22.74 -14.28 -9.51
N PHE A 184 -23.66 -14.00 -10.43
CA PHE A 184 -24.09 -12.64 -10.77
C PHE A 184 -25.19 -12.32 -9.76
N ILE A 185 -24.96 -11.34 -8.88
CA ILE A 185 -26.06 -10.76 -8.10
C ILE A 185 -26.86 -9.88 -9.07
#